data_AF-A0A8G0KSC2-F1
#
_entry.id   AF-A0A8G0KSC2-F1
#
_cell.length_a   1.000
_cell.length_b   1.000
_cell.length_c   1.000
_cell.angle_alpha   90.00
_cell.angle_beta   90.00
_cell.angle_gamma   90.00
#
_symmetry.space_group_name_H-M   'P 1'
#
loop_
_entity.id
_entity.type
_entity.pdbx_description
1 polymer ?
#
loop_
_entity_poly.entity_id
_entity_poly.type
_entity_poly.pdbx_seq_one_letter_code
_entity_poly.pdbx_strand_id
1 'polypeptide(L)'
;MKQIIKLVIISFLIISCNGQNNKKVEIRQVTNKGDNLEQNINFLDKKYLKGYTLNIDGSSLSEHPIMSYLDCNKEGLFTLHFVPRTDSLSFFWTEGYFKKYKYEYDDAETENKNISNLLDNNLKSYNIFSYTVKKNI
;
A
#
# COMPACT_ATOMS: atom_id res chain seq x y z
N MET A 1 -27.52 -41.17 -37.47
CA MET A 1 -26.38 -40.26 -37.77
C MET A 1 -26.41 -38.89 -37.08
N LYS A 2 -27.55 -38.36 -36.60
CA LYS A 2 -27.57 -37.04 -35.90
C LYS A 2 -27.20 -37.07 -34.40
N GLN A 3 -27.19 -38.24 -33.75
CA GLN A 3 -26.83 -38.35 -32.32
C GLN A 3 -25.34 -38.65 -32.08
N ILE A 4 -24.66 -39.29 -33.04
CA ILE A 4 -23.22 -39.59 -32.94
C ILE A 4 -22.38 -38.31 -33.07
N ILE A 5 -22.86 -37.32 -33.84
CA ILE A 5 -22.19 -36.02 -34.03
C ILE A 5 -22.14 -35.19 -32.74
N LYS A 6 -23.12 -35.34 -31.83
CA LYS A 6 -23.10 -34.63 -30.53
C LYS A 6 -22.05 -35.17 -29.56
N LEU A 7 -21.63 -36.44 -29.71
CA LEU A 7 -20.65 -37.07 -28.81
C LEU A 7 -19.20 -36.74 -29.17
N VAL A 8 -18.92 -36.39 -30.43
CA VAL A 8 -17.55 -36.05 -30.88
C VAL A 8 -17.13 -34.64 -30.46
N ILE A 9 -18.08 -33.71 -30.30
CA ILE A 9 -17.79 -32.30 -29.95
C ILE A 9 -17.37 -32.13 -28.48
N ILE A 10 -17.78 -33.04 -27.58
CA ILE A 10 -17.44 -32.98 -26.15
C ILE A 10 -16.01 -33.49 -25.86
N SER A 11 -15.41 -34.24 -26.79
CA SER A 11 -14.06 -34.81 -26.63
C SER A 11 -12.92 -33.80 -26.77
N PHE A 12 -13.18 -32.57 -27.25
CA PHE A 12 -12.13 -31.59 -27.52
C PHE A 12 -11.84 -30.61 -26.37
N LEU A 13 -12.52 -30.73 -25.23
CA LEU A 13 -12.38 -29.80 -24.10
C LEU A 13 -11.39 -30.22 -23.00
N ILE A 14 -10.64 -31.31 -23.18
CA ILE A 14 -9.72 -31.83 -22.14
C ILE A 14 -8.23 -31.77 -22.50
N ILE A 15 -7.85 -30.97 -23.50
CA ILE A 15 -6.44 -30.60 -23.68
C ILE A 15 -6.13 -29.50 -22.66
N SER A 16 -6.02 -29.90 -21.39
CA SER A 16 -5.41 -29.10 -20.35
C SER A 16 -3.98 -28.78 -20.76
N CYS A 17 -3.60 -27.52 -20.71
CA CYS A 17 -2.21 -27.07 -20.78
C CYS A 17 -1.44 -27.55 -19.53
N ASN A 18 -1.15 -28.85 -19.44
CA ASN A 18 -0.09 -29.37 -18.59
C ASN A 18 1.22 -29.26 -19.37
N GLY A 19 1.76 -28.05 -19.44
CA GLY A 19 2.92 -27.79 -20.29
C GLY A 19 3.50 -26.40 -20.15
N GLN A 20 3.81 -25.96 -18.92
CA GLN A 20 4.78 -24.88 -18.74
C GLN A 20 5.68 -25.14 -17.52
N ASN A 21 6.94 -25.39 -17.85
CA ASN A 21 8.15 -25.32 -17.03
C ASN A 21 8.48 -26.49 -16.07
N ASN A 22 8.98 -27.58 -16.67
CA ASN A 22 9.95 -28.48 -16.03
C ASN A 22 11.33 -27.81 -15.89
N LYS A 23 11.42 -26.67 -15.21
CA LYS A 23 12.69 -26.29 -14.56
C LYS A 23 12.59 -26.80 -13.13
N LYS A 24 13.39 -27.83 -12.80
CA LYS A 24 13.70 -28.15 -11.40
C LYS A 24 14.29 -26.89 -10.79
N VAL A 25 13.45 -26.06 -10.17
CA VAL A 25 13.92 -25.14 -9.15
C VAL A 25 14.36 -26.04 -8.03
N GLU A 26 15.67 -26.11 -7.83
CA GLU A 26 16.24 -26.68 -6.63
C GLU A 26 15.63 -25.90 -5.46
N ILE A 27 14.62 -26.50 -4.81
CA ILE A 27 14.10 -25.97 -3.56
C ILE A 27 15.23 -26.18 -2.56
N ARG A 28 16.12 -25.18 -2.45
CA ARG A 28 16.86 -25.00 -1.22
C ARG A 28 15.79 -24.89 -0.15
N GLN A 29 15.61 -25.95 0.63
CA GLN A 29 15.05 -25.81 1.95
C GLN A 29 16.00 -24.86 2.67
N VAL A 30 15.71 -23.57 2.58
CA VAL A 30 16.15 -22.64 3.59
C VAL A 30 15.48 -23.18 4.83
N THR A 31 16.24 -23.90 5.65
CA THR A 31 15.91 -24.08 7.04
C THR A 31 15.82 -22.68 7.61
N ASN A 32 14.63 -22.09 7.50
CA ASN A 32 14.23 -21.00 8.35
C ASN A 32 14.24 -21.62 9.75
N LYS A 33 15.40 -21.60 10.41
CA LYS A 33 15.45 -21.12 11.78
C LYS A 33 15.00 -19.65 11.72
N GLY A 34 13.73 -19.47 11.38
CA GLY A 34 13.05 -18.22 11.61
C GLY A 34 12.94 -18.18 13.11
N ASP A 35 13.80 -17.37 13.73
CA ASP A 35 13.48 -16.84 15.03
C ASP A 35 12.09 -16.23 14.88
N ASN A 36 11.08 -16.96 15.37
CA ASN A 36 9.72 -16.49 15.55
C ASN A 36 9.74 -15.42 16.66
N LEU A 37 10.50 -14.35 16.47
CA LEU A 37 10.09 -13.07 17.02
C LEU A 37 8.95 -12.61 16.13
N GLU A 38 7.74 -13.02 16.50
CA GLU A 38 6.59 -12.16 16.29
C GLU A 38 6.92 -10.83 16.99
N GLN A 39 7.62 -9.94 16.27
CA GLN A 39 7.74 -8.56 16.68
C GLN A 39 6.31 -8.04 16.76
N ASN A 40 5.86 -7.79 17.98
CA ASN A 40 4.56 -7.20 18.25
C ASN A 40 4.63 -5.74 17.80
N ILE A 41 4.40 -5.53 16.50
CA ILE A 41 4.43 -4.21 15.87
C ILE A 41 3.17 -3.48 16.34
N ASN A 42 3.38 -2.49 17.22
CA ASN A 42 2.32 -1.57 17.59
C ASN A 42 2.24 -0.45 16.54
N PHE A 43 1.37 -0.60 15.55
CA PHE A 43 1.19 0.37 14.45
C PHE A 43 0.80 1.80 14.89
N LEU A 44 0.43 2.00 16.15
CA LEU A 44 0.10 3.30 16.74
C LEU A 44 1.27 3.91 17.54
N ASP A 45 2.44 3.27 17.54
CA ASP A 45 3.63 3.79 18.20
C ASP A 45 4.10 5.10 17.54
N LYS A 46 4.39 6.11 18.38
CA LYS A 46 4.88 7.42 17.94
C LYS A 46 6.17 7.33 17.12
N LYS A 47 6.98 6.28 17.27
CA LYS A 47 8.20 6.09 16.47
C LYS A 47 7.91 5.99 14.96
N TYR A 48 6.68 5.62 14.58
CA TYR A 48 6.22 5.57 13.19
C TYR A 48 5.74 6.94 12.67
N LEU A 49 5.50 7.91 13.57
CA LEU A 49 5.07 9.27 13.24
C LEU A 49 6.29 10.13 12.88
N LYS A 50 6.86 9.92 11.70
CA LYS A 50 7.99 10.71 11.19
C LYS A 50 7.61 11.89 10.31
N GLY A 51 6.31 12.04 10.06
CA GLY A 51 5.76 13.06 9.18
C GLY A 51 4.94 12.49 8.03
N TYR A 52 4.25 13.38 7.35
CA TYR A 52 3.36 13.18 6.24
C TYR A 52 4.02 13.69 4.96
N THR A 53 3.75 12.99 3.87
CA THR A 53 4.06 13.42 2.50
C THR A 53 2.76 13.52 1.72
N LEU A 54 2.67 14.52 0.86
CA LEU A 54 1.64 14.65 -0.16
C LEU A 54 2.28 14.34 -1.52
N ASN A 55 2.05 13.16 -2.06
CA ASN A 55 2.55 12.80 -3.39
C ASN A 55 1.59 13.32 -4.45
N ILE A 56 1.76 14.59 -4.82
CA ILE A 56 0.99 15.28 -5.87
C ILE A 56 1.93 15.51 -7.06
N ASP A 57 2.59 14.45 -7.52
CA ASP A 57 3.57 14.50 -8.60
C ASP A 57 2.99 14.05 -9.96
N GLY A 58 1.69 13.77 -10.02
CA GLY A 58 0.98 13.38 -11.24
C GLY A 58 1.38 12.02 -11.82
N SER A 59 2.39 11.36 -11.24
CA SER A 59 2.80 10.00 -11.58
C SER A 59 2.12 8.96 -10.69
N SER A 60 1.65 9.39 -9.52
CA SER A 60 0.83 8.61 -8.59
C SER A 60 -0.47 9.35 -8.26
N LEU A 61 -1.58 8.60 -8.22
CA LEU A 61 -2.93 9.08 -7.87
C LEU A 61 -3.11 9.33 -6.36
N SER A 62 -2.06 9.73 -5.63
CA SER A 62 -2.21 9.89 -4.18
C SER A 62 -2.61 11.31 -3.82
N GLU A 63 -3.90 11.57 -3.96
CA GLU A 63 -4.61 12.81 -3.65
C GLU A 63 -4.73 13.11 -2.15
N HIS A 64 -3.87 12.53 -1.30
CA HIS A 64 -4.10 12.47 0.13
C HIS A 64 -2.82 12.33 0.96
N PRO A 65 -2.86 12.69 2.26
CA PRO A 65 -1.73 12.53 3.16
C PRO A 65 -1.30 11.08 3.32
N ILE A 66 0.01 10.86 3.25
CA ILE A 66 0.64 9.56 3.50
C ILE A 66 1.67 9.74 4.59
N MET A 67 1.67 8.86 5.59
CA MET A 67 2.74 8.78 6.56
C MET A 67 3.56 7.53 6.26
N SER A 68 4.89 7.65 6.19
CA SER A 68 5.76 6.50 5.93
C SER A 68 6.91 6.41 6.92
N TYR A 69 7.24 5.19 7.31
CA TYR A 69 8.36 4.84 8.15
C TYR A 69 9.16 3.72 7.49
N LEU A 70 10.49 3.87 7.46
CA LEU A 70 11.39 2.87 6.91
C LEU A 70 12.50 2.57 7.91
N ASP A 71 12.61 1.30 8.29
CA ASP A 71 13.78 0.74 8.96
C ASP A 71 14.31 -0.44 8.14
N CYS A 72 15.30 -0.17 7.29
CA CYS A 72 15.93 -1.19 6.45
C CYS A 72 16.67 -2.28 7.25
N ASN A 73 16.98 -2.02 8.52
CA ASN A 73 17.78 -2.91 9.34
C ASN A 73 16.92 -3.93 10.10
N LYS A 74 15.78 -3.49 10.65
CA LYS A 74 14.98 -4.30 11.59
C LYS A 74 13.55 -4.56 11.16
N GLU A 75 12.79 -3.54 10.76
CA GLU A 75 11.32 -3.64 10.69
C GLU A 75 10.75 -3.62 9.26
N GLY A 76 11.46 -3.01 8.31
CA GLY A 76 11.02 -2.85 6.93
C GLY A 76 10.31 -1.53 6.66
N LEU A 77 9.44 -1.51 5.63
CA LEU A 77 8.64 -0.34 5.25
C LEU A 77 7.25 -0.44 5.86
N PHE A 78 6.80 0.64 6.45
CA PHE A 78 5.45 0.84 6.94
C PHE A 78 4.89 2.14 6.37
N THR A 79 3.62 2.13 5.95
CA THR A 79 2.93 3.33 5.49
C THR A 79 1.47 3.35 5.92
N LEU A 80 0.96 4.54 6.23
CA LEU A 80 -0.44 4.84 6.46
C LEU A 80 -0.94 5.82 5.41
N HIS A 81 -2.05 5.49 4.79
CA HIS A 81 -2.76 6.35 3.84
C HIS A 81 -4.04 6.88 4.49
N PHE A 82 -4.19 8.20 4.52
CA PHE A 82 -5.38 8.88 5.02
C PHE A 82 -6.30 9.25 3.86
N VAL A 83 -7.06 8.29 3.33
CA VAL A 83 -7.88 8.47 2.12
C VAL A 83 -9.18 9.21 2.46
N PRO A 84 -9.47 10.37 1.83
CA PRO A 84 -10.71 11.11 2.06
C PRO A 84 -11.97 10.29 1.79
N ARG A 85 -13.01 10.46 2.61
CA ARG A 85 -14.31 9.80 2.41
C ARG A 85 -15.24 10.56 1.46
N THR A 86 -14.94 11.82 1.18
CA THR A 86 -15.80 12.71 0.37
C THR A 86 -15.00 13.39 -0.71
N ASP A 87 -15.65 13.62 -1.84
CA ASP A 87 -15.06 14.32 -3.00
C ASP A 87 -14.59 15.72 -2.62
N SER A 88 -15.33 16.41 -1.75
CA SER A 88 -14.96 17.74 -1.24
C SER A 88 -13.63 17.73 -0.50
N LEU A 89 -13.36 16.67 0.26
CA LEU A 89 -12.13 16.53 1.03
C LEU A 89 -10.98 16.05 0.13
N SER A 90 -11.26 15.20 -0.88
CA SER A 90 -10.30 14.89 -1.94
C SER A 90 -9.85 16.15 -2.67
N PHE A 91 -10.82 16.97 -3.12
CA PHE A 91 -10.55 18.23 -3.80
C PHE A 91 -9.77 19.23 -2.93
N PHE A 92 -10.06 19.25 -1.62
CA PHE A 92 -9.26 20.04 -0.70
C PHE A 92 -7.80 19.60 -0.73
N TRP A 93 -7.49 18.31 -0.61
CA TRP A 93 -6.09 17.86 -0.58
C TRP A 93 -5.36 18.04 -1.91
N THR A 94 -6.03 17.85 -3.04
CA THR A 94 -5.41 18.00 -4.37
C THR A 94 -5.15 19.44 -4.76
N GLU A 95 -6.14 20.31 -4.55
CA GLU A 95 -6.08 21.68 -5.05
C GLU A 95 -6.11 22.71 -3.93
N GLY A 96 -6.98 22.51 -2.94
CA GLY A 96 -7.24 23.49 -1.89
C GLY A 96 -6.06 23.69 -0.93
N TYR A 97 -5.37 22.60 -0.60
CA TYR A 97 -4.28 22.58 0.38
C TYR A 97 -3.14 23.47 -0.10
N PHE A 98 -2.60 23.20 -1.28
CA PHE A 98 -1.56 24.06 -1.82
C PHE A 98 -2.06 25.48 -2.03
N LYS A 99 -3.25 25.73 -2.59
CA LYS A 99 -3.77 27.12 -2.72
C LYS A 99 -3.79 27.88 -1.38
N LYS A 100 -4.06 27.19 -0.27
CA LYS A 100 -4.13 27.78 1.08
C LYS A 100 -2.75 27.92 1.75
N TYR A 101 -1.83 27.00 1.51
CA TYR A 101 -0.56 26.89 2.27
C TYR A 101 0.72 27.12 1.42
N LYS A 102 0.63 27.28 0.09
CA LYS A 102 1.76 27.36 -0.89
C LYS A 102 2.66 28.59 -0.78
N TYR A 103 2.45 29.47 0.20
CA TYR A 103 3.27 30.69 0.34
C TYR A 103 3.89 30.89 1.70
N GLU A 104 3.75 29.94 2.62
CA GLU A 104 4.11 30.22 4.00
C GLU A 104 5.40 29.50 4.43
N TYR A 105 5.71 28.28 3.97
CA TYR A 105 6.87 27.54 4.48
C TYR A 105 7.40 26.52 3.46
N ASP A 106 8.66 26.69 3.05
CA ASP A 106 9.43 25.70 2.27
C ASP A 106 10.19 24.75 3.24
N ASP A 107 9.64 24.56 4.44
CA ASP A 107 10.21 23.71 5.48
C ASP A 107 9.26 22.56 5.82
N ALA A 108 9.83 21.36 5.85
CA ALA A 108 9.08 20.13 6.06
C ALA A 108 8.43 20.08 7.46
N GLU A 109 8.98 20.75 8.47
CA GLU A 109 8.44 20.72 9.83
C GLU A 109 7.08 21.42 9.90
N THR A 110 6.97 22.59 9.28
CA THR A 110 5.72 23.35 9.24
C THR A 110 4.66 22.67 8.40
N GLU A 111 5.03 22.09 7.25
CA GLU A 111 4.11 21.29 6.43
C GLU A 111 3.56 20.11 7.23
N ASN A 112 4.44 19.38 7.93
CA ASN A 112 4.04 18.28 8.79
C ASN A 112 3.08 18.67 9.89
N LYS A 113 3.33 19.81 10.55
CA LYS A 113 2.45 20.35 11.59
C LYS A 113 1.07 20.69 11.03
N ASN A 114 1.01 21.32 9.85
CA ASN A 114 -0.24 21.69 9.21
C ASN A 114 -1.07 20.45 8.82
N ILE A 115 -0.44 19.46 8.19
CA ILE A 115 -1.11 18.20 7.83
C ILE A 115 -1.59 17.47 9.07
N SER A 116 -0.76 17.34 10.12
CA SER A 116 -1.16 16.68 11.38
C SER A 116 -2.40 17.33 11.98
N ASN A 117 -2.40 18.67 12.09
CA ASN A 117 -3.52 19.41 12.66
C ASN A 117 -4.82 19.21 11.86
N LEU A 118 -4.73 19.12 10.53
CA LEU A 118 -5.90 18.87 9.66
C LEU A 118 -6.43 17.43 9.81
N LEU A 119 -5.54 16.45 10.03
CA LEU A 119 -5.90 15.06 10.23
C LEU A 119 -6.46 14.80 11.63
N ASP A 120 -5.75 15.22 12.69
CA ASP A 120 -6.09 14.93 14.09
C ASP A 120 -7.48 15.47 14.47
N ASN A 121 -7.85 16.64 13.93
CA ASN A 121 -9.15 17.23 14.17
C ASN A 121 -10.29 16.57 13.37
N ASN A 122 -9.98 15.68 12.42
CA ASN A 122 -10.95 15.16 11.46
C ASN A 122 -10.74 13.70 11.01
N LEU A 123 -10.11 12.85 11.83
CA LEU A 123 -9.80 11.46 11.46
C LEU A 123 -11.03 10.65 10.98
N LYS A 124 -12.23 10.96 11.49
CA LYS A 124 -13.48 10.28 11.11
C LYS A 124 -13.87 10.51 9.64
N SER A 125 -13.33 11.54 8.99
CA SER A 125 -13.57 11.85 7.59
C SER A 125 -12.65 11.10 6.63
N TYR A 126 -11.81 10.19 7.13
CA TYR A 126 -10.87 9.40 6.35
C TYR A 126 -11.11 7.90 6.50
N ASN A 127 -10.84 7.17 5.42
CA ASN A 127 -10.53 5.76 5.47
C ASN A 127 -9.02 5.62 5.65
N ILE A 128 -8.60 4.94 6.71
CA ILE A 128 -7.17 4.79 7.04
C ILE A 128 -6.73 3.39 6.63
N PHE A 129 -5.80 3.32 5.69
CA PHE A 129 -5.22 2.06 5.23
C PHE A 129 -3.76 1.97 5.66
N SER A 130 -3.36 0.79 6.13
CA SER A 130 -1.96 0.50 6.40
C SER A 130 -1.41 -0.48 5.37
N TYR A 131 -0.16 -0.28 4.98
CA TYR A 131 0.61 -1.22 4.18
C TYR A 131 1.97 -1.45 4.83
N THR A 132 2.41 -2.71 4.84
CA THR A 132 3.68 -3.09 5.48
C THR A 132 4.42 -4.07 4.60
N VAL A 133 5.67 -3.75 4.30
CA VAL A 133 6.62 -4.68 3.70
C VAL A 133 7.62 -5.02 4.78
N LYS A 134 7.48 -6.22 5.36
CA LYS A 134 8.47 -6.74 6.30
C LYS A 134 9.80 -6.91 5.57
N LYS A 135 10.89 -6.68 6.29
CA LYS A 135 12.21 -7.10 5.81
C LYS A 135 12.20 -8.62 5.58
N ASN A 136 12.49 -9.05 4.36
CA ASN A 136 12.85 -10.44 4.13
C ASN A 136 14.23 -10.64 4.77
N ILE A 137 14.28 -11.49 5.80
CA ILE A 137 15.51 -11.98 6.41
C ILE A 137 16.09 -13.06 5.50
#